data_AF-A0A1G5P9R5-F1
#
_entry.id   AF-A0A1G5P9R5-F1
#
_cell.length_a   1.000
_cell.length_b   1.000
_cell.length_c   1.000
_cell.angle_alpha   90.00
_cell.angle_beta   90.00
_cell.angle_gamma   90.00
#
_symmetry.space_group_name_H-M   'P 1'
#
loop_
_entity.id
_entity.type
_entity.pdbx_description
1 polymer ?
#
loop_
_entity_poly.entity_id
_entity_poly.type
_entity_poly.pdbx_seq_one_letter_code
_entity_poly.pdbx_strand_id
1 'polypeptide(L)'
;MNEDDYRGLIELVKEQMASHGLSELGADENYLVFSSEDDESRLPAPHKHLLALLEAFRVHVKLTHRGTVEESLDRIHEACSGEGPRAAEIILPRETGEGRESMRVFLSEELPDRTEVLFQIDSLIRRLRDEPGPDVPTSRFRR
;
A
#
# COMPACT_ATOMS: atom_id res chain seq x y z
N MET A 1 11.59 -19.57 -6.17
CA MET A 1 12.52 -18.71 -5.43
C MET A 1 12.78 -19.31 -4.06
N ASN A 2 13.99 -19.16 -3.53
CA ASN A 2 14.34 -19.57 -2.16
C ASN A 2 14.09 -18.44 -1.15
N GLU A 3 14.32 -18.68 0.15
CA GLU A 3 14.13 -17.65 1.17
C GLU A 3 15.04 -16.43 1.00
N ASP A 4 16.28 -16.63 0.55
CA ASP A 4 17.25 -15.55 0.36
C ASP A 4 16.82 -14.63 -0.79
N ASP A 5 16.26 -15.19 -1.88
CA ASP A 5 15.66 -14.42 -2.97
C ASP A 5 14.54 -13.51 -2.44
N TYR A 6 13.67 -14.04 -1.58
CA TYR A 6 12.57 -13.27 -0.99
C TYR A 6 13.09 -12.18 -0.06
N ARG A 7 14.11 -12.46 0.76
CA ARG A 7 14.75 -11.45 1.63
C ARG A 7 15.37 -10.32 0.80
N GLY A 8 16.04 -10.65 -0.30
CA GLY A 8 16.57 -9.65 -1.23
C GLY A 8 15.47 -8.76 -1.83
N LEU A 9 14.33 -9.34 -2.22
CA LEU A 9 13.20 -8.56 -2.73
C LEU A 9 12.52 -7.71 -1.65
N ILE A 10 12.43 -8.19 -0.41
CA ILE A 10 11.88 -7.41 0.71
C ILE A 10 12.70 -6.14 0.89
N GLU A 11 14.02 -6.26 0.98
CA GLU A 11 14.90 -5.11 1.16
C GLU A 11 14.80 -4.13 -0.02
N LEU A 12 14.73 -4.64 -1.25
CA LEU A 12 14.53 -3.81 -2.44
C LEU A 12 13.21 -3.02 -2.38
N VAL A 13 12.10 -3.68 -1.99
CA VAL A 13 10.79 -3.01 -1.89
C VAL A 13 10.81 -1.96 -0.78
N LYS A 14 11.41 -2.26 0.38
CA LYS A 14 11.55 -1.33 1.50
C LYS A 14 12.40 -0.11 1.13
N GLU A 15 13.51 -0.33 0.42
CA GLU A 15 14.36 0.76 -0.07
C GLU A 15 13.61 1.68 -1.03
N GLN A 16 12.87 1.12 -2.00
CA GLN A 16 12.06 1.91 -2.92
C GLN A 16 10.94 2.68 -2.21
N MET A 17 10.26 2.05 -1.23
CA MET A 17 9.28 2.75 -0.40
C MET A 17 9.93 3.92 0.34
N ALA A 18 11.07 3.70 0.98
CA ALA A 18 11.79 4.74 1.71
C ALA A 18 12.22 5.90 0.80
N SER A 19 12.76 5.62 -0.40
CA SER A 19 13.19 6.66 -1.36
C SER A 19 12.03 7.53 -1.86
N HIS A 20 10.79 7.04 -1.74
CA HIS A 20 9.56 7.75 -2.08
C HIS A 20 8.79 8.29 -0.86
N GLY A 21 9.39 8.29 0.33
CA GLY A 21 8.78 8.83 1.55
C GLY A 21 7.72 7.92 2.18
N LEU A 22 7.71 6.64 1.83
CA LEU A 22 6.81 5.61 2.34
C LEU A 22 7.52 4.65 3.32
N SER A 23 8.55 5.13 4.03
CA SER A 23 9.34 4.30 4.95
C SER A 23 8.49 3.65 6.04
N GLU A 24 7.48 4.36 6.55
CA GLU A 24 6.53 3.82 7.52
C GLU A 24 5.75 2.64 6.95
N LEU A 25 5.37 2.68 5.67
CA LEU A 25 4.67 1.58 5.02
C LEU A 25 5.56 0.32 4.95
N GLY A 26 6.87 0.48 4.78
CA GLY A 26 7.84 -0.62 4.71
C GLY A 26 8.40 -1.06 6.07
N ALA A 27 7.92 -0.51 7.19
CA ALA A 27 8.45 -0.81 8.52
C ALA A 27 8.03 -2.20 9.01
N ASP A 28 8.99 -3.02 9.43
CA ASP A 28 8.78 -4.43 9.82
C ASP A 28 7.78 -4.55 10.99
N GLU A 29 7.73 -3.55 11.86
CA GLU A 29 6.84 -3.47 13.01
C GLU A 29 5.35 -3.53 12.62
N ASN A 30 5.02 -3.09 11.40
CA ASN A 30 3.65 -3.13 10.87
C ASN A 30 3.21 -4.52 10.39
N TYR A 31 4.14 -5.49 10.35
CA TYR A 31 3.90 -6.82 9.79
C TYR A 31 4.09 -7.95 10.80
N LEU A 32 4.30 -7.62 12.07
CA LEU A 32 4.48 -8.62 13.12
C LEU A 32 3.19 -9.45 13.32
N VAL A 33 3.36 -10.76 13.35
CA VAL A 33 2.28 -11.71 13.64
C VAL A 33 2.54 -12.34 15.01
N PHE A 34 1.50 -12.35 15.84
CA PHE A 34 1.56 -12.98 17.16
C PHE A 34 1.53 -14.51 17.02
N SER A 35 2.54 -15.19 17.57
CA SER A 35 2.59 -16.65 17.67
C SER A 35 2.02 -17.07 19.03
N SER A 36 0.84 -17.67 19.05
CA SER A 36 0.25 -18.19 20.30
C SER A 36 1.03 -19.35 20.91
N GLU A 37 1.92 -19.99 20.13
CA GLU A 37 2.77 -21.09 20.59
C GLU A 37 3.99 -20.62 21.39
N ASP A 38 4.51 -19.44 21.07
CA ASP A 38 5.77 -18.92 21.62
C ASP A 38 5.56 -17.67 22.50
N ASP A 39 4.32 -17.13 22.58
CA ASP A 39 3.97 -15.85 23.23
C ASP A 39 4.82 -14.66 22.72
N GLU A 40 5.29 -14.75 21.48
CA GLU A 40 6.18 -13.79 20.84
C GLU A 40 5.62 -13.28 19.50
N SER A 41 5.84 -11.99 19.24
CA SER A 41 5.56 -11.36 17.95
C SER A 41 6.77 -11.52 17.03
N ARG A 42 6.55 -12.12 15.86
CA ARG A 42 7.60 -12.33 14.86
C ARG A 42 7.15 -11.91 13.47
N LEU A 43 8.12 -11.59 12.62
CA LEU A 43 7.85 -11.42 11.20
C LEU A 43 7.35 -12.74 10.59
N PRO A 44 6.43 -12.67 9.61
CA PRO A 44 6.03 -13.84 8.87
C PRO A 44 7.18 -14.36 8.00
N ALA A 45 7.05 -15.57 7.47
CA ALA A 45 8.01 -16.14 6.53
C ALA A 45 8.28 -15.17 5.36
N PRO A 46 9.51 -15.09 4.80
CA PRO A 46 9.88 -14.08 3.82
C PRO A 46 8.89 -13.94 2.64
N HIS A 47 8.41 -15.06 2.10
CA HIS A 47 7.38 -15.04 1.05
C HIS A 47 6.09 -14.31 1.47
N LYS A 48 5.58 -14.59 2.67
CA LYS A 48 4.39 -13.93 3.22
C LYS A 48 4.66 -12.47 3.57
N HIS A 49 5.87 -12.15 4.03
CA HIS A 49 6.26 -10.78 4.33
C HIS A 49 6.30 -9.92 3.06
N LEU A 50 6.91 -10.43 1.99
CA LEU A 50 6.93 -9.74 0.70
C LEU A 50 5.52 -9.49 0.16
N LEU A 51 4.63 -10.49 0.26
CA LEU A 51 3.22 -10.33 -0.12
C LEU A 51 2.53 -9.22 0.69
N ALA A 52 2.77 -9.15 2.00
CA ALA A 52 2.20 -8.12 2.86
C ALA A 52 2.69 -6.71 2.48
N LEU A 53 3.99 -6.56 2.17
CA LEU A 53 4.57 -5.30 1.69
C LEU A 53 3.95 -4.86 0.34
N LEU A 54 3.82 -5.78 -0.61
CA LEU A 54 3.21 -5.50 -1.91
C LEU A 54 1.72 -5.14 -1.78
N GLU A 55 0.99 -5.78 -0.88
CA GLU A 55 -0.40 -5.44 -0.59
C GLU A 55 -0.53 -4.04 0.04
N ALA A 56 0.35 -3.70 0.97
CA ALA A 56 0.40 -2.36 1.56
C ALA A 56 0.71 -1.29 0.50
N PHE A 57 1.71 -1.55 -0.37
CA PHE A 57 2.02 -0.68 -1.50
C PHE A 57 0.82 -0.49 -2.42
N ARG A 58 0.12 -1.58 -2.75
CA ARG A 58 -1.09 -1.54 -3.58
C ARG A 58 -2.17 -0.67 -2.97
N VAL A 59 -2.42 -0.78 -1.66
CA VAL A 59 -3.40 0.06 -0.95
C VAL A 59 -3.03 1.53 -1.07
N HIS A 60 -1.76 1.88 -0.87
CA HIS A 60 -1.28 3.25 -1.06
C HIS A 60 -1.51 3.77 -2.50
N VAL A 61 -1.20 2.94 -3.51
CA VAL A 61 -1.45 3.28 -4.92
C VAL A 61 -2.95 3.48 -5.20
N LYS A 62 -3.83 2.67 -4.60
CA LYS A 62 -5.28 2.84 -4.71
C LYS A 62 -5.77 4.15 -4.09
N LEU A 63 -5.26 4.51 -2.90
CA LEU A 63 -5.65 5.76 -2.24
C LEU A 63 -5.22 7.00 -3.02
N THR A 64 -4.22 6.88 -3.89
CA THR A 64 -3.71 7.96 -4.76
C THR A 64 -4.16 7.80 -6.22
N HIS A 65 -5.10 6.91 -6.49
CA HIS A 65 -5.70 6.70 -7.81
C HIS A 65 -6.96 7.56 -7.95
N ARG A 66 -7.04 8.33 -9.04
CA ARG A 66 -8.19 9.19 -9.35
C ARG A 66 -9.54 8.49 -9.21
N GLY A 67 -9.71 7.35 -9.89
CA GLY A 67 -11.00 6.64 -9.90
C GLY A 67 -11.44 6.17 -8.51
N THR A 68 -10.51 5.81 -7.63
CA THR A 68 -10.84 5.43 -6.25
C THR A 68 -11.31 6.63 -5.43
N VAL A 69 -10.74 7.82 -5.63
CA VAL A 69 -11.17 9.04 -4.95
C VAL A 69 -12.53 9.49 -5.46
N GLU A 70 -12.75 9.48 -6.77
CA GLU A 70 -14.05 9.81 -7.40
C GLU A 70 -15.16 8.89 -6.88
N GLU A 71 -14.95 7.56 -6.93
CA GLU A 71 -15.92 6.58 -6.44
C GLU A 71 -16.21 6.77 -4.93
N SER A 72 -15.19 7.11 -4.15
CA SER A 72 -15.37 7.36 -2.71
C SER A 72 -16.21 8.61 -2.45
N LEU A 73 -15.98 9.68 -3.19
CA LEU A 73 -16.77 10.92 -3.09
C LEU A 73 -18.22 10.69 -3.52
N ASP A 74 -18.46 9.94 -4.59
CA ASP A 74 -19.80 9.60 -5.06
C ASP A 74 -20.58 8.82 -4.00
N ARG A 75 -19.97 7.80 -3.38
CA ARG A 75 -20.60 7.03 -2.30
C ARG A 75 -20.93 7.89 -1.08
N ILE A 76 -20.06 8.82 -0.72
CA ILE A 76 -20.32 9.78 0.37
C ILE A 76 -21.49 10.69 -0.01
N HIS A 77 -21.53 11.18 -1.25
CA HIS A 77 -22.62 12.01 -1.75
C HIS A 77 -23.98 11.30 -1.68
N GLU A 78 -24.02 10.04 -2.10
CA GLU A 78 -25.21 9.18 -2.01
C GLU A 78 -25.66 8.98 -0.56
N ALA A 79 -24.73 8.72 0.37
CA ALA A 79 -25.03 8.51 1.78
C ALA A 79 -25.56 9.78 2.48
N CYS A 80 -25.13 10.97 2.04
CA CYS A 80 -25.54 12.25 2.60
C CYS A 80 -26.90 12.77 2.09
N SER A 81 -27.78 11.91 1.56
CA SER A 81 -29.10 12.30 1.03
C SER A 81 -29.04 13.41 -0.05
N GLY A 82 -27.94 13.48 -0.81
CA GLY A 82 -27.76 14.45 -1.90
C GLY A 82 -27.09 15.78 -1.53
N GLU A 83 -26.73 16.01 -0.26
CA GLU A 83 -25.97 17.19 0.18
C GLU A 83 -24.48 16.89 0.49
N GLY A 84 -23.96 15.75 0.03
CA GLY A 84 -22.55 15.42 0.25
C GLY A 84 -21.59 16.12 -0.73
N PRO A 85 -20.29 16.19 -0.40
CA PRO A 85 -19.29 16.85 -1.23
C PRO A 85 -19.10 16.13 -2.57
N ARG A 86 -19.26 16.85 -3.69
CA ARG A 86 -18.94 16.35 -5.04
C ARG A 86 -17.47 16.45 -5.40
N ALA A 87 -16.74 17.30 -4.69
CA ALA A 87 -15.33 17.53 -4.88
C ALA A 87 -14.72 17.97 -3.54
N ALA A 88 -13.41 17.72 -3.40
CA ALA A 88 -12.59 18.29 -2.34
C ALA A 88 -11.68 19.35 -2.95
N GLU A 89 -11.83 20.58 -2.48
CA GLU A 89 -11.00 21.72 -2.83
C GLU A 89 -10.01 22.00 -1.69
N ILE A 90 -8.73 22.09 -2.00
CA ILE A 90 -7.72 22.56 -1.04
C ILE A 90 -7.32 23.98 -1.45
N ILE A 91 -7.41 24.90 -0.48
CA ILE A 91 -6.90 26.27 -0.62
C ILE A 91 -5.52 26.33 0.01
N LEU A 92 -4.48 26.28 -0.82
CA LEU A 92 -3.09 26.36 -0.35
C LEU A 92 -2.57 27.81 -0.45
N PRO A 93 -1.93 28.34 0.60
CA PRO A 93 -1.21 29.60 0.50
C PRO A 93 0.04 29.38 -0.37
N ARG A 94 0.15 30.14 -1.46
CA ARG A 94 1.30 30.19 -2.35
C ARG A 94 1.98 31.54 -2.22
N GLU A 95 3.25 31.55 -1.84
CA GLU A 95 4.05 32.77 -1.90
C GLU A 95 4.46 33.03 -3.35
N THR A 96 4.05 34.18 -3.86
CA THR A 96 4.50 34.73 -5.15
C THR A 96 5.35 35.97 -4.87
N GLY A 97 6.12 36.42 -5.87
CA GLY A 97 6.93 37.65 -5.74
C GLY A 97 6.11 38.92 -5.44
N GLU A 98 4.78 38.85 -5.53
CA GLU A 98 3.84 39.96 -5.32
C GLU A 98 2.99 39.80 -4.03
N GLY A 99 3.08 38.67 -3.32
CA GLY A 99 2.33 38.45 -2.07
C GLY A 99 1.95 36.99 -1.81
N ARG A 100 0.96 36.78 -0.93
CA ARG A 100 0.39 35.45 -0.64
C ARG A 100 -0.89 35.28 -1.46
N GLU A 101 -0.86 34.36 -2.42
CA GLU A 101 -2.04 33.97 -3.20
C GLU A 101 -2.63 32.66 -2.67
N SER A 102 -3.92 32.48 -2.88
CA SER A 102 -4.63 31.23 -2.59
C SER A 102 -4.74 30.40 -3.87
N MET A 103 -4.11 29.22 -3.90
CA MET A 103 -4.24 28.28 -5.01
C MET A 103 -5.35 27.27 -4.71
N ARG A 104 -6.30 27.12 -5.64
CA ARG A 104 -7.35 26.10 -5.58
C ARG A 104 -6.84 24.82 -6.22
N VAL A 105 -7.00 23.71 -5.52
CA VAL A 105 -6.58 22.39 -6.00
C VAL A 105 -7.76 21.43 -5.92
N PHE A 106 -8.17 20.89 -7.06
CA PHE A 106 -9.20 19.85 -7.13
C PHE A 106 -8.53 18.48 -7.09
N LEU A 107 -8.75 17.72 -6.02
CA LEU A 107 -8.06 16.44 -5.82
C LEU A 107 -8.33 15.42 -6.95
N SER A 108 -9.53 15.43 -7.54
CA SER A 108 -9.86 14.56 -8.67
C SER A 108 -9.05 14.90 -9.93
N GLU A 109 -8.71 16.17 -10.14
CA GLU A 109 -7.96 16.61 -11.33
C GLU A 109 -6.45 16.39 -11.19
N GLU A 110 -5.91 16.58 -9.98
CA GLU A 110 -4.48 16.41 -9.71
C GLU A 110 -4.02 14.95 -9.59
N LEU A 111 -4.92 14.05 -9.19
CA LEU A 111 -4.54 12.64 -9.02
C LEU A 111 -4.41 11.96 -10.38
N PRO A 112 -3.36 11.14 -10.60
CA PRO A 112 -3.18 10.42 -11.83
C PRO A 112 -4.10 9.19 -11.92
N ASP A 113 -4.39 8.78 -13.15
CA ASP A 113 -4.83 7.42 -13.41
C ASP A 113 -3.65 6.46 -13.18
N ARG A 114 -3.88 5.42 -12.39
CA ARG A 114 -2.89 4.43 -11.99
C ARG A 114 -3.34 3.00 -12.34
N THR A 115 -4.33 2.86 -13.24
CA THR A 115 -4.93 1.57 -13.62
C THR A 115 -3.88 0.56 -14.07
N GLU A 116 -2.94 0.96 -14.93
CA GLU A 116 -1.88 0.07 -15.42
C GLU A 116 -0.94 -0.36 -14.29
N VAL A 117 -0.54 0.57 -13.41
CA VAL A 117 0.33 0.28 -12.27
C VAL A 117 -0.35 -0.69 -11.31
N LEU A 118 -1.65 -0.47 -11.01
CA LEU A 118 -2.45 -1.37 -10.19
C LEU A 118 -2.55 -2.76 -10.81
N PHE A 119 -2.75 -2.85 -12.13
CA PHE A 119 -2.78 -4.12 -12.85
C PHE A 119 -1.44 -4.88 -12.77
N GLN A 120 -0.31 -4.17 -12.88
CA GLN A 120 1.02 -4.77 -12.75
C GLN A 120 1.27 -5.30 -11.33
N ILE A 121 0.91 -4.51 -10.31
CA ILE A 121 1.02 -4.93 -8.91
C ILE A 121 0.13 -6.15 -8.62
N ASP A 122 -1.12 -6.13 -9.08
CA ASP A 122 -2.07 -7.24 -8.90
C ASP A 122 -1.58 -8.52 -9.60
N SER A 123 -1.01 -8.38 -10.80
CA SER A 123 -0.41 -9.50 -11.53
C SER A 123 0.78 -10.10 -10.77
N LEU A 124 1.64 -9.25 -10.20
CA LEU A 124 2.79 -9.69 -9.41
C LEU A 124 2.35 -10.41 -8.14
N ILE A 125 1.42 -9.84 -7.38
CA ILE A 125 0.87 -10.46 -6.16
C ILE A 125 0.26 -11.82 -6.48
N ARG A 126 -0.54 -11.92 -7.56
CA ARG A 126 -1.14 -13.20 -7.96
C ARG A 126 -0.09 -14.25 -8.27
N ARG A 127 0.91 -13.89 -9.08
CA ARG A 127 2.01 -14.79 -9.44
C ARG A 127 2.74 -15.30 -8.19
N LEU A 128 3.04 -14.40 -7.25
CA LEU A 128 3.72 -14.77 -6.01
C LEU A 128 2.86 -15.66 -5.11
N ARG A 129 1.53 -15.46 -5.05
CA ARG A 129 0.63 -16.33 -4.29
C ARG A 129 0.52 -17.74 -4.87
N ASP A 130 0.59 -17.86 -6.19
CA ASP A 130 0.47 -19.15 -6.90
C ASP A 130 1.78 -19.96 -6.85
N GLU A 131 2.91 -19.35 -6.47
CA GLU A 131 4.15 -20.06 -6.21
C GLU A 131 4.09 -20.76 -4.83
N PRO A 132 4.32 -22.10 -4.75
CA PRO A 132 4.43 -22.76 -3.46
C PRO A 132 5.63 -22.15 -2.73
N GLY A 133 5.37 -21.47 -1.61
CA GLY A 133 6.42 -20.99 -0.72
C GLY A 133 7.29 -22.18 -0.27
N PRO A 134 8.57 -21.95 0.09
CA PRO A 134 9.37 -23.02 0.67
C PRO A 134 8.62 -23.59 1.88
N ASP A 135 8.23 -24.86 1.80
CA ASP A 135 7.59 -25.57 2.90
C ASP A 135 8.51 -25.42 4.12
N VAL A 136 8.07 -24.69 5.13
CA VAL A 136 8.70 -24.75 6.44
C VAL A 136 8.58 -26.22 6.85
N PRO A 137 9.69 -26.96 7.04
CA PRO A 137 9.60 -28.34 7.44
C PRO A 137 8.92 -28.35 8.81
N THR A 138 7.65 -28.74 8.84
CA THR A 138 6.96 -29.09 10.07
C THR A 138 7.73 -30.28 10.61
N SER A 139 8.59 -30.03 11.58
CA SER A 139 9.33 -31.05 12.31
C SER A 139 8.34 -32.12 12.72
N ARG A 140 8.44 -33.28 12.06
CA ARG A 140 7.75 -34.50 12.46
C ARG A 140 8.29 -34.91 13.82
N PHE A 141 7.75 -34.34 14.89
CA PHE A 141 7.82 -34.97 16.19
C PHE A 141 6.89 -36.20 16.17
N ARG A 142 7.43 -37.31 15.66
CA ARG A 142 6.92 -38.64 16.00
C ARG A 142 7.21 -38.89 17.48
N ARG A 143 6.17 -39.22 18.25
CA ARG A 143 6.29 -40.12 19.40
C ARG A 143 5.53 -41.39 19.06
#